data_AF-A0A6L7UA32-F1
#
_entry.id   AF-A0A6L7UA32-F1
#
_cell.length_a   1.000
_cell.length_b   1.000
_cell.length_c   1.000
_cell.angle_alpha   90.00
_cell.angle_beta   90.00
_cell.angle_gamma   90.00
#
_symmetry.space_group_name_H-M   'P 1'
#
loop_
_entity.id
_entity.type
_entity.pdbx_description
1 polymer ?
#
loop_
_entity_poly.entity_id
_entity_poly.type
_entity_poly.pdbx_seq_one_letter_code
_entity_poly.pdbx_strand_id
1 'polypeptide(L)'
;MGIIADNASGSLMRQGRVDAVIFGADRVAANGDVANKIGTYNIALLAHTHGIPVYCVAPTSTIDLDTPTGDDIPIEERDTAEVTRVGGTVVAPEAVPVYNPAFDITPARYISAIVTEEGVCHAPYGLSLVAAVARAAET
;
A
#
# COMPACT_ATOMS: atom_id res chain seq x y z
N MET A 1 4.68 -4.42 -22.08
CA MET A 1 5.06 -4.56 -20.66
C MET A 1 6.36 -3.79 -20.45
N GLY A 2 6.41 -2.90 -19.46
CA GLY A 2 7.59 -2.07 -19.19
C GLY A 2 7.90 -2.07 -17.70
N ILE A 3 9.17 -1.82 -17.36
CA ILE A 3 9.63 -1.66 -15.97
C ILE A 3 10.12 -0.22 -15.83
N ILE A 4 9.83 0.39 -14.69
CA ILE A 4 10.28 1.74 -14.35
C ILE A 4 10.97 1.71 -12.98
N ALA A 5 11.81 2.70 -12.72
CA ALA A 5 12.19 3.03 -11.35
C ALA A 5 10.99 3.68 -10.64
N ASP A 6 10.91 3.52 -9.32
CA ASP A 6 9.78 4.00 -8.51
C ASP A 6 9.52 5.50 -8.70
N ASN A 7 10.60 6.29 -8.78
CA ASN A 7 10.56 7.75 -8.94
C ASN A 7 10.06 8.22 -10.33
N ALA A 8 9.95 7.33 -11.31
CA ALA A 8 9.43 7.66 -12.64
C ALA A 8 7.90 7.56 -12.72
N SER A 9 7.24 6.96 -11.71
CA SER A 9 5.79 6.77 -11.67
C SER A 9 5.01 8.07 -11.86
N GLY A 10 5.36 9.12 -11.12
CA GLY A 10 4.73 10.44 -11.23
C GLY A 10 4.87 11.07 -12.62
N SER A 11 6.00 10.86 -13.30
CA SER A 11 6.21 11.35 -14.68
C SER A 11 5.22 10.71 -15.66
N LEU A 12 4.99 9.40 -15.54
CA LEU A 12 4.01 8.69 -16.37
C LEU A 12 2.57 9.11 -16.07
N MET A 13 2.23 9.24 -14.78
CA MET A 13 0.91 9.72 -14.36
C MET A 13 0.63 11.13 -14.90
N ARG A 14 1.62 12.03 -14.80
CA ARG A 14 1.50 13.41 -15.33
C ARG A 14 1.30 13.47 -16.84
N GLN A 15 1.83 12.49 -17.57
CA GLN A 15 1.68 12.35 -19.03
C GLN A 15 0.35 11.69 -19.44
N GLY A 16 -0.51 11.30 -18.48
CA GLY A 16 -1.76 10.59 -18.78
C GLY A 16 -1.54 9.17 -19.31
N ARG A 17 -0.42 8.54 -18.92
CA ARG A 17 -0.03 7.20 -19.39
C ARG A 17 -0.36 6.09 -18.40
N VAL A 18 -1.13 6.41 -17.36
CA VAL A 18 -1.54 5.49 -16.30
C VAL A 18 -3.03 5.66 -16.10
N ASP A 19 -3.80 4.59 -16.33
CA ASP A 19 -5.25 4.60 -16.23
C ASP A 19 -5.75 4.19 -14.84
N ALA A 20 -4.98 3.38 -14.12
CA ALA A 20 -5.29 2.90 -12.77
C ALA A 20 -4.02 2.48 -12.03
N VAL A 21 -4.09 2.52 -10.69
CA VAL A 21 -3.09 1.92 -9.80
C VAL A 21 -3.72 0.72 -9.10
N ILE A 22 -3.02 -0.41 -9.09
CA ILE A 22 -3.45 -1.63 -8.40
C ILE A 22 -2.27 -2.12 -7.56
N PHE A 23 -2.48 -2.36 -6.27
CA PHE A 23 -1.46 -2.86 -5.35
C PHE A 23 -2.06 -3.87 -4.36
N GLY A 24 -1.21 -4.62 -3.67
CA GLY A 24 -1.59 -5.62 -2.67
C GLY A 24 -1.80 -5.03 -1.27
N ALA A 25 -1.79 -5.87 -0.23
CA ALA A 25 -1.68 -5.40 1.14
C ALA A 25 -0.97 -6.44 2.01
N ASP A 26 -0.25 -5.96 3.01
CA ASP A 26 0.25 -6.77 4.12
C ASP A 26 -0.75 -6.77 5.29
N ARG A 27 -1.46 -5.65 5.48
CA ARG A 27 -2.56 -5.51 6.45
C ARG A 27 -3.52 -4.39 6.05
N VAL A 28 -4.82 -4.62 6.24
CA VAL A 28 -5.87 -3.61 6.09
C VAL A 28 -6.52 -3.37 7.45
N ALA A 29 -6.47 -2.14 7.97
CA ALA A 29 -7.12 -1.77 9.24
C ALA A 29 -8.65 -1.64 9.08
N ALA A 30 -9.38 -1.62 10.19
CA ALA A 30 -10.84 -1.53 10.22
C ALA A 30 -11.40 -0.27 9.53
N ASN A 31 -10.65 0.83 9.53
CA ASN A 31 -11.03 2.07 8.84
C ASN A 31 -10.74 2.07 7.32
N GLY A 32 -10.10 1.01 6.80
CA GLY A 32 -9.69 0.88 5.41
C GLY A 32 -8.30 1.45 5.09
N ASP A 33 -7.53 1.91 6.08
CA ASP A 33 -6.12 2.22 5.86
C ASP A 33 -5.35 0.94 5.56
N VAL A 34 -4.38 1.04 4.66
CA VAL A 34 -3.66 -0.13 4.16
C VAL A 34 -2.17 0.02 4.43
N ALA A 35 -1.61 -0.95 5.15
CA ALA A 35 -0.17 -1.17 5.20
C ALA A 35 0.26 -2.03 4.01
N ASN A 36 1.22 -1.52 3.22
CA ASN A 36 1.83 -2.25 2.10
C ASN A 36 3.28 -1.79 1.92
N LYS A 37 4.02 -2.44 1.01
CA LYS A 37 5.43 -2.16 0.72
C LYS A 37 5.70 -0.65 0.60
N ILE A 38 6.77 -0.19 1.26
CA ILE A 38 7.21 1.22 1.25
C ILE A 38 7.25 1.79 -0.17
N GLY A 39 6.67 2.97 -0.36
CA GLY A 39 6.43 3.62 -1.65
C GLY A 39 4.97 3.57 -2.11
N THR A 40 4.14 2.70 -1.54
CA THR A 40 2.71 2.59 -1.90
C THR A 40 1.97 3.90 -1.61
N TYR A 41 2.20 4.49 -0.44
CA TYR A 41 1.58 5.76 -0.07
C TYR A 41 1.92 6.88 -1.07
N ASN A 42 3.19 6.97 -1.50
CA ASN A 42 3.63 7.96 -2.49
C ASN A 42 2.88 7.80 -3.82
N ILE A 43 2.74 6.55 -4.29
CA ILE A 43 2.03 6.25 -5.53
C ILE A 43 0.54 6.60 -5.41
N ALA A 44 -0.10 6.24 -4.29
CA ALA A 44 -1.51 6.55 -4.04
C ALA A 44 -1.77 8.07 -3.98
N LEU A 45 -0.88 8.83 -3.35
CA LEU A 45 -0.94 10.29 -3.28
C LEU A 45 -0.81 10.93 -4.67
N LEU A 46 0.14 10.47 -5.49
CA LEU A 46 0.33 10.95 -6.86
C LEU A 46 -0.86 10.60 -7.74
N ALA A 47 -1.36 9.37 -7.65
CA ALA A 47 -2.53 8.91 -8.39
C ALA A 47 -3.77 9.76 -8.06
N HIS A 48 -4.02 9.99 -6.77
CA HIS A 48 -5.11 10.85 -6.31
C HIS A 48 -4.99 12.27 -6.88
N THR A 49 -3.79 12.85 -6.85
CA THR A 49 -3.52 14.19 -7.40
C THR A 49 -3.78 14.28 -8.91
N HIS A 50 -3.57 13.18 -9.64
CA HIS A 50 -3.80 13.09 -11.08
C HIS A 50 -5.19 12.56 -11.45
N GLY A 51 -6.08 12.32 -10.48
CA GLY A 51 -7.42 11.80 -10.72
C GLY A 51 -7.45 10.34 -11.21
N ILE A 52 -6.39 9.58 -10.92
CA ILE A 52 -6.25 8.17 -11.31
C ILE A 52 -6.82 7.30 -10.18
N PRO A 53 -7.72 6.34 -10.48
CA PRO A 53 -8.28 5.45 -9.46
C PRO A 53 -7.22 4.49 -8.90
N VAL A 54 -7.35 4.19 -7.62
CA VAL A 54 -6.40 3.39 -6.84
C VAL A 54 -7.14 2.22 -6.20
N TYR A 55 -6.68 1.00 -6.43
CA TYR A 55 -7.29 -0.22 -5.93
C TYR A 55 -6.30 -1.02 -5.09
N CYS A 56 -6.68 -1.31 -3.85
CA CYS A 56 -6.03 -2.32 -3.04
C CYS A 56 -6.69 -3.67 -3.33
N VAL A 57 -5.92 -4.72 -3.57
CA VAL A 57 -6.42 -6.08 -3.79
C VAL A 57 -5.81 -6.99 -2.74
N ALA A 58 -6.64 -7.48 -1.84
CA ALA A 58 -6.18 -8.28 -0.70
C ALA A 58 -7.26 -9.30 -0.30
N PRO A 59 -6.88 -10.51 0.14
CA PRO A 59 -7.84 -11.46 0.66
C PRO A 59 -8.45 -10.96 1.98
N THR A 60 -9.65 -11.44 2.34
CA THR A 60 -10.27 -11.06 3.62
C THR A 60 -9.41 -11.42 4.83
N SER A 61 -8.54 -12.44 4.72
CA SER A 61 -7.58 -12.81 5.77
C SER A 61 -6.50 -11.76 6.05
N THR A 62 -6.31 -10.78 5.17
CA THR A 62 -5.42 -9.62 5.36
C THR A 62 -6.11 -8.47 6.11
N ILE A 63 -7.44 -8.53 6.27
CA ILE A 63 -8.22 -7.50 6.97
C ILE A 63 -8.15 -7.77 8.48
N ASP A 64 -7.63 -6.79 9.20
CA ASP A 64 -7.50 -6.79 10.65
C ASP A 64 -8.54 -5.82 11.24
N LEU A 65 -9.72 -6.37 11.57
CA LEU A 65 -10.83 -5.60 12.14
C LEU A 65 -10.58 -5.16 13.60
N ASP A 66 -9.60 -5.74 14.28
CA ASP A 66 -9.25 -5.38 15.65
C ASP A 66 -8.30 -4.17 15.70
N THR A 67 -7.63 -3.87 14.59
CA THR A 67 -6.78 -2.69 14.42
C THR A 67 -7.63 -1.50 13.91
N PRO A 68 -7.90 -0.46 14.72
CA PRO A 68 -8.84 0.60 14.35
C PRO A 68 -8.37 1.44 13.16
N THR A 69 -7.10 1.83 13.13
CA THR A 69 -6.54 2.72 12.11
C THR A 69 -5.17 2.26 11.63
N GLY A 70 -4.71 2.82 10.50
CA GLY A 70 -3.36 2.53 9.99
C GLY A 70 -2.24 2.96 10.93
N ASP A 71 -2.49 3.97 11.78
CA ASP A 71 -1.52 4.45 12.78
C ASP A 71 -1.25 3.41 13.88
N ASP A 72 -2.16 2.45 14.05
CA ASP A 72 -2.04 1.35 15.01
C ASP A 72 -1.26 0.15 14.45
N ILE A 73 -0.88 0.18 13.16
CA ILE A 73 -0.11 -0.90 12.51
C ILE A 73 1.40 -0.69 12.77
N PRO A 74 2.09 -1.64 13.41
CA PRO A 74 3.53 -1.54 13.60
C PRO A 74 4.28 -1.69 12.27
N ILE A 75 5.21 -0.76 12.00
CA ILE A 75 6.05 -0.79 10.80
C ILE A 75 7.39 -1.45 11.11
N GLU A 76 7.71 -2.51 10.38
CA GLU A 76 9.02 -3.17 10.44
C GLU A 76 10.10 -2.22 9.90
N GLU A 77 11.14 -1.96 10.70
CA GLU A 77 12.39 -1.36 10.24
C GLU A 77 13.42 -2.46 9.97
N ARG A 78 14.02 -2.44 8.78
CA ARG A 78 14.92 -3.49 8.29
C ARG A 78 16.38 -3.05 8.35
N ASP A 79 17.28 -4.00 8.14
CA ASP A 79 18.71 -3.76 8.14
C ASP A 79 19.09 -2.64 7.16
N THR A 80 19.82 -1.65 7.65
CA THR A 80 20.37 -0.53 6.87
C THR A 80 21.25 -0.96 5.69
N ALA A 81 21.78 -2.19 5.73
CA ALA A 81 22.52 -2.79 4.63
C ALA A 81 21.70 -2.88 3.33
N GLU A 82 20.37 -3.04 3.41
CA GLU A 82 19.49 -3.13 2.23
C GLU A 82 19.43 -1.81 1.43
N VAL A 83 19.70 -0.67 2.07
CA VAL A 83 19.75 0.65 1.42
C VAL A 83 21.18 1.02 1.01
N THR A 84 22.18 0.64 1.82
CA THR A 84 23.59 1.00 1.57
C THR A 84 24.30 0.05 0.62
N ARG A 85 23.68 -1.10 0.29
CA ARG A 85 24.27 -2.12 -0.59
C ARG A 85 23.26 -2.66 -1.60
N VAL A 86 23.75 -2.89 -2.82
CA VAL A 86 23.01 -3.60 -3.87
C VAL A 86 23.82 -4.83 -4.26
N GLY A 87 23.31 -6.02 -3.89
CA GLY A 87 24.10 -7.25 -3.94
C GLY A 87 25.37 -7.12 -3.10
N GLY A 88 26.54 -7.38 -3.69
CA GLY A 88 27.83 -7.21 -3.02
C GLY A 88 28.41 -5.78 -3.04
N THR A 89 27.75 -4.82 -3.70
CA THR A 89 28.31 -3.49 -3.97
C THR A 89 27.80 -2.47 -2.95
N VAL A 90 28.71 -1.76 -2.29
CA VAL A 90 28.37 -0.61 -1.42
C VAL A 90 28.06 0.60 -2.30
N VAL A 91 26.89 1.22 -2.09
CA VAL A 91 26.36 2.34 -2.89
C VAL A 91 26.16 3.64 -2.09
N ALA A 92 26.50 3.64 -0.80
CA ALA A 92 26.37 4.78 0.08
C ALA A 92 27.67 5.02 0.88
N PRO A 93 27.89 6.25 1.41
CA PRO A 93 29.02 6.52 2.30
C PRO A 93 29.02 5.62 3.55
N GLU A 94 30.21 5.36 4.08
CA GLU A 94 30.35 4.61 5.33
C GLU A 94 29.72 5.37 6.51
N ALA A 95 29.07 4.63 7.42
CA ALA A 95 28.43 5.14 8.64
C ALA A 95 27.35 6.22 8.44
N VAL A 96 26.78 6.34 7.22
CA VAL A 96 25.63 7.24 7.00
C VAL A 96 24.41 6.72 7.77
N PRO A 97 23.67 7.59 8.51
CA PRO A 97 22.40 7.19 9.11
C PRO A 97 21.38 6.82 8.01
N VAL A 98 20.66 5.72 8.24
CA VAL A 98 19.68 5.19 7.28
C VAL A 98 18.34 5.01 7.98
N TYR A 99 17.29 5.41 7.29
CA TYR A 99 15.91 5.09 7.62
C TYR A 99 15.40 4.06 6.62
N ASN A 100 15.00 2.87 7.08
CA ASN A 100 14.62 1.75 6.21
C ASN A 100 13.33 1.05 6.68
N PRO A 101 12.18 1.72 6.61
CA PRO A 101 10.90 1.07 6.86
C PRO A 101 10.56 0.12 5.70
N ALA A 102 10.09 -1.08 6.04
CA ALA A 102 9.69 -2.09 5.06
C ALA A 102 8.32 -1.79 4.42
N PHE A 103 7.50 -0.97 5.07
CA PHE A 103 6.12 -0.69 4.72
C PHE A 103 5.79 0.79 4.97
N ASP A 104 4.74 1.28 4.32
CA ASP A 104 4.08 2.53 4.68
C ASP A 104 2.57 2.34 4.82
N ILE A 105 1.92 3.34 5.42
CA ILE A 105 0.46 3.40 5.55
C ILE A 105 -0.08 4.25 4.41
N THR A 106 -0.99 3.67 3.62
CA THR A 106 -1.81 4.39 2.65
C THR A 106 -3.19 4.66 3.26
N PRO A 107 -3.51 5.93 3.57
CA PRO A 107 -4.82 6.26 4.12
C PRO A 107 -5.97 5.93 3.18
N ALA A 108 -7.09 5.46 3.72
CA ALA A 108 -8.27 5.02 2.99
C ALA A 108 -8.82 6.07 2.00
N ARG A 109 -8.65 7.36 2.30
CA ARG A 109 -9.09 8.48 1.43
C ARG A 109 -8.38 8.53 0.07
N TYR A 110 -7.24 7.87 -0.08
CA TYR A 110 -6.52 7.77 -1.36
C TYR A 110 -6.85 6.49 -2.12
N ILE A 111 -7.70 5.62 -1.57
CA ILE A 111 -8.08 4.34 -2.13
C ILE A 111 -9.50 4.45 -2.68
N SER A 112 -9.70 4.04 -3.93
CA SER A 112 -11.01 4.04 -4.58
C SER A 112 -11.86 2.85 -4.15
N ALA A 113 -11.25 1.66 -4.00
CA ALA A 113 -11.89 0.47 -3.47
C ALA A 113 -10.85 -0.55 -2.96
N ILE A 114 -11.30 -1.43 -2.06
CA ILE A 114 -10.55 -2.62 -1.63
C ILE A 114 -11.26 -3.84 -2.22
N VAL A 115 -10.55 -4.64 -3.00
CA VAL A 115 -11.09 -5.81 -3.70
C VAL A 115 -10.66 -7.08 -2.97
N THR A 116 -11.63 -7.92 -2.62
CA THR A 116 -11.42 -9.20 -1.95
C THR A 116 -12.07 -10.33 -2.76
N GLU A 117 -11.87 -11.57 -2.33
CA GLU A 117 -12.59 -12.75 -2.83
C GLU A 117 -14.11 -12.67 -2.60
N GLU A 118 -14.54 -11.87 -1.62
CA GLU A 118 -15.94 -11.62 -1.26
C GLU A 118 -16.56 -10.39 -1.95
N GLY A 119 -15.86 -9.82 -2.94
CA GLY A 119 -16.31 -8.70 -3.75
C GLY A 119 -15.57 -7.39 -3.47
N VAL A 120 -16.21 -6.26 -3.81
CA VAL A 120 -15.60 -4.92 -3.75
C VAL A 120 -16.11 -4.15 -2.54
N CYS A 121 -15.20 -3.71 -1.68
CA CYS A 121 -15.46 -2.86 -0.53
C CYS A 121 -15.22 -1.39 -0.90
N HIS A 122 -16.13 -0.50 -0.49
CA HIS A 122 -16.08 0.93 -0.77
C HIS A 122 -16.14 1.75 0.52
N ALA A 123 -15.59 2.96 0.48
CA ALA A 123 -15.75 3.92 1.57
C ALA A 123 -17.23 4.31 1.78
N PRO A 124 -17.69 4.55 3.02
CA PRO A 124 -16.97 4.35 4.28
C PRO A 124 -16.76 2.85 4.58
N TYR A 125 -15.50 2.46 4.81
CA TYR A 125 -15.08 1.07 4.70
C TYR A 125 -15.59 0.15 5.81
N GLY A 126 -15.81 0.66 7.03
CA GLY A 126 -16.10 -0.16 8.20
C GLY A 126 -17.21 -1.19 7.99
N LEU A 127 -18.36 -0.78 7.43
CA LEU A 127 -19.46 -1.73 7.17
C LEU A 127 -19.12 -2.73 6.05
N SER A 128 -18.48 -2.27 4.98
CA SER A 128 -18.17 -3.13 3.83
C SER A 128 -17.10 -4.18 4.15
N LEU A 129 -16.07 -3.82 4.92
CA LEU A 129 -15.02 -4.74 5.35
C LEU A 129 -15.55 -5.77 6.35
N VAL A 130 -16.34 -5.35 7.34
CA VAL A 130 -17.00 -6.27 8.28
C VAL A 130 -17.87 -7.27 7.54
N ALA A 131 -18.67 -6.81 6.58
CA ALA A 131 -19.53 -7.68 5.79
C ALA A 131 -18.72 -8.67 4.94
N ALA A 132 -17.59 -8.25 4.36
CA ALA A 132 -16.71 -9.14 3.59
C ALA A 132 -16.08 -10.21 4.48
N VAL A 133 -15.50 -9.83 5.63
CA VAL A 133 -14.90 -10.79 6.58
C VAL A 133 -15.94 -11.78 7.12
N ALA A 134 -17.17 -11.32 7.40
CA ALA A 134 -18.24 -12.19 7.86
C ALA A 134 -18.63 -13.26 6.82
N ARG A 135 -18.76 -12.87 5.54
CA ARG A 135 -19.08 -13.83 4.46
C ARG A 135 -17.98 -14.87 4.26
N ALA A 136 -16.71 -14.45 4.31
CA ALA A 136 -15.59 -15.36 4.20
C ALA A 136 -15.56 -16.42 5.32
N ALA A 137 -16.05 -16.09 6.52
CA ALA A 137 -16.11 -17.02 7.66
C ALA A 137 -17.24 -18.06 7.55
N GLU A 138 -18.20 -17.87 6.64
CA GLU A 138 -19.34 -18.78 6.40
C GLU A 138 -19.02 -19.87 5.35
N THR A 139 -17.86 -19.79 4.69
CA THR A 139 -17.44 -20.66 3.58
C THR A 139 -16.40 -21.69 4.03
#